data_AF-A0A9P8DYM2-F1
#
_entry.id   AF-A0A9P8DYM2-F1
#
_cell.length_a   1.000
_cell.length_b   1.000
_cell.length_c   1.000
_cell.angle_alpha   90.00
_cell.angle_beta   90.00
_cell.angle_gamma   90.00
#
_symmetry.space_group_name_H-M   'P 1'
#
loop_
_entity.id
_entity.type
_entity.pdbx_description
1 polymer ?
#
loop_
_entity_poly.entity_id
_entity_poly.type
_entity_poly.pdbx_seq_one_letter_code
_entity_poly.pdbx_strand_id
1 'polypeptide(L)'
;GTHNMYKEYREMSRCEAVQALYQDMAARHRARFRSIHIIKVVEVEKAEDIRRPYIKQLLTKNLKFPLPHRVPKTAGKKVFAAHRPATFF
;
A
#
# COMPACT_ATOMS: atom_id res chain seq x y z
N GLY A 1 24.99 -5.47 2.57
CA GLY A 1 25.22 -6.92 2.66
C GLY A 1 23.92 -7.65 2.40
N THR A 2 23.83 -8.93 2.76
CA THR A 2 22.55 -9.64 2.85
C THR A 2 21.92 -9.33 4.21
N HIS A 3 20.61 -9.06 4.23
CA HIS A 3 19.89 -8.67 5.45
C HIS A 3 18.56 -9.41 5.52
N ASN A 4 18.21 -9.88 6.73
CA ASN A 4 16.89 -10.45 6.99
C ASN A 4 15.89 -9.33 7.28
N MET A 5 14.68 -9.46 6.74
CA MET A 5 13.59 -8.52 6.99
C MET A 5 12.32 -9.28 7.30
N TYR A 6 11.54 -8.71 8.22
CA TYR A 6 10.15 -9.07 8.46
C TYR A 6 9.27 -7.94 7.95
N LYS A 7 8.32 -8.23 7.07
CA LYS A 7 7.35 -7.26 6.56
C LYS A 7 5.95 -7.83 6.60
N GLU A 8 4.99 -6.96 6.83
CA GLU A 8 3.57 -7.27 6.86
C GLU A 8 2.89 -6.47 5.76
N TYR A 9 1.91 -7.09 5.10
CA TYR A 9 1.11 -6.51 4.02
C TYR A 9 -0.36 -6.90 4.26
N ARG A 10 -1.29 -6.05 3.83
CA ARG A 10 -2.73 -6.29 3.88
C ARG A 10 -3.26 -6.35 2.45
N GLU A 11 -3.39 -7.57 1.92
CA GLU A 11 -3.87 -7.86 0.57
C GLU A 11 -4.86 -9.02 0.59
N MET A 12 -5.57 -9.27 -0.51
CA MET A 12 -6.61 -10.30 -0.59
C MET A 12 -6.04 -11.71 -0.85
N SER A 13 -4.81 -11.80 -1.36
CA SER A 13 -4.14 -13.09 -1.61
C SER A 13 -2.65 -13.06 -1.26
N ARG A 14 -2.07 -14.24 -1.04
CA ARG A 14 -0.61 -14.40 -0.83
C ARG A 14 0.19 -13.90 -2.04
N CYS A 15 -0.31 -14.09 -3.25
CA CYS A 15 0.34 -13.64 -4.48
C CYS A 15 0.41 -12.10 -4.53
N GLU A 16 -0.69 -11.42 -4.25
CA GLU A 16 -0.73 -9.95 -4.20
C GLU A 16 0.16 -9.38 -3.08
N ALA A 17 0.16 -10.02 -1.90
CA ALA A 17 1.06 -9.63 -0.81
C ALA A 17 2.54 -9.72 -1.21
N VAL A 18 2.93 -10.76 -1.94
CA VAL A 18 4.29 -10.92 -2.47
C VAL A 18 4.59 -9.88 -3.57
N GLN A 19 3.62 -9.56 -4.42
CA GLN A 19 3.78 -8.50 -5.42
C GLN A 19 3.98 -7.13 -4.75
N ALA A 20 3.17 -6.80 -3.73
CA ALA A 20 3.34 -5.60 -2.92
C ALA A 20 4.70 -5.55 -2.23
N LEU A 21 5.20 -6.70 -1.75
CA LEU A 21 6.55 -6.83 -1.20
C LEU A 21 7.61 -6.43 -2.21
N TYR A 22 7.56 -6.96 -3.43
CA TYR A 22 8.54 -6.61 -4.46
C TYR A 22 8.53 -5.12 -4.80
N GLN A 23 7.35 -4.51 -4.92
CA GLN A 23 7.22 -3.07 -5.19
C GLN A 23 7.77 -2.22 -4.04
N ASP A 24 7.44 -2.59 -2.81
CA ASP A 24 7.94 -1.91 -1.61
C ASP A 24 9.48 -2.01 -1.49
N MET A 25 10.03 -3.21 -1.70
CA MET A 25 11.47 -3.43 -1.66
C MET A 25 12.22 -2.67 -2.76
N ALA A 26 11.63 -2.56 -3.95
CA ALA A 26 12.16 -1.73 -5.03
C ALA A 26 12.11 -0.23 -4.68
N ALA A 27 10.99 0.24 -4.12
CA ALA A 27 10.80 1.66 -3.81
C ALA A 27 11.68 2.15 -2.64
N ARG A 28 11.72 1.40 -1.53
CA ARG A 28 12.39 1.84 -0.29
C ARG A 28 13.86 1.48 -0.24
N HIS A 29 14.24 0.34 -0.81
CA HIS A 29 15.60 -0.20 -0.70
C HIS A 29 16.28 -0.41 -2.05
N ARG A 30 15.62 -0.04 -3.17
CA ARG A 30 16.13 -0.26 -4.53
C ARG A 30 16.55 -1.70 -4.80
N ALA A 31 15.93 -2.64 -4.08
CA ALA A 31 16.23 -4.05 -4.22
C ALA A 31 15.57 -4.57 -5.51
N ARG A 32 16.36 -5.26 -6.33
CA ARG A 32 15.85 -5.90 -7.55
C ARG A 32 15.19 -7.23 -7.19
N PHE A 33 14.23 -7.66 -8.00
CA PHE A 33 13.53 -8.95 -7.84
C PHE A 33 14.50 -10.11 -7.59
N ARG A 34 15.56 -10.23 -8.41
CA ARG A 34 16.57 -11.30 -8.31
C ARG A 34 17.36 -11.33 -6.99
N SER A 35 17.35 -10.23 -6.24
CA SER A 35 18.15 -10.07 -5.03
C SER A 35 17.35 -10.36 -3.76
N ILE A 36 16.05 -10.65 -3.89
CA ILE A 36 15.13 -10.88 -2.77
C ILE A 36 14.81 -12.36 -2.73
N HIS A 37 15.02 -12.97 -1.56
CA HIS A 37 14.67 -14.36 -1.30
C HIS A 37 13.58 -14.40 -0.23
N ILE A 38 12.46 -15.03 -0.54
CA ILE A 38 11.32 -15.15 0.39
C ILE A 38 11.47 -16.46 1.14
N ILE A 39 11.66 -16.37 2.46
CA ILE A 39 11.84 -17.54 3.33
C ILE A 39 10.48 -18.15 3.72
N LYS A 40 9.52 -17.30 4.10
CA LYS A 40 8.21 -17.74 4.58
C LYS A 40 7.16 -16.65 4.31
N VAL A 41 5.99 -17.08 3.85
CA VAL A 41 4.79 -16.23 3.77
C VAL A 41 3.71 -16.91 4.59
N VAL A 42 3.15 -16.19 5.57
CA VAL A 42 2.11 -16.69 6.48
C VAL A 42 1.07 -15.61 6.63
N GLU A 43 -0.18 -16.04 6.74
CA GLU A 43 -1.29 -15.16 7.11
C GLU A 43 -1.30 -14.98 8.62
N VAL A 44 -1.49 -13.75 9.09
CA VAL A 44 -1.57 -13.46 10.52
C VAL A 44 -3.03 -13.42 10.91
N GLU A 45 -3.49 -14.44 11.65
CA GLU A 45 -4.90 -14.60 12.03
C GLU A 45 -5.32 -13.65 13.16
N LYS A 46 -4.44 -13.45 14.15
CA LYS A 46 -4.74 -12.63 15.33
C LYS A 46 -4.34 -11.19 15.09
N ALA A 47 -5.27 -10.26 15.34
CA ALA A 47 -5.02 -8.83 15.22
C ALA A 47 -3.93 -8.32 16.19
N GLU A 48 -3.71 -9.02 17.31
CA GLU A 48 -2.71 -8.68 18.32
C GLU A 48 -1.27 -8.96 17.87
N ASP A 49 -1.09 -9.93 16.97
CA ASP A 49 0.24 -10.34 16.48
C ASP A 49 0.79 -9.39 15.42
N ILE A 50 0.00 -8.43 14.94
CA ILE A 50 0.38 -7.42 13.95
C ILE A 50 1.28 -6.37 14.60
N ARG A 51 2.52 -6.30 14.12
CA ARG A 51 3.58 -5.44 14.70
C ARG A 51 3.69 -4.10 13.99
N ARG A 52 3.24 -3.98 12.74
CA ARG A 52 3.40 -2.74 11.95
C ARG A 52 2.29 -1.72 12.26
N PRO A 53 2.61 -0.53 12.81
CA PRO A 53 1.60 0.45 13.23
C PRO A 53 0.68 0.91 12.09
N TYR A 54 1.20 1.02 10.87
CA TYR A 54 0.45 1.46 9.69
C TYR A 54 -0.59 0.42 9.21
N ILE A 55 -0.47 -0.85 9.61
CA ILE A 55 -1.51 -1.87 9.40
C ILE A 55 -2.45 -1.87 10.59
N LYS A 56 -1.93 -1.73 11.81
CA LYS A 56 -2.71 -1.71 13.05
C LYS A 56 -3.79 -0.64 13.04
N GLN A 57 -3.51 0.55 12.49
CA GLN A 57 -4.51 1.62 12.36
C GLN A 57 -5.73 1.26 11.50
N LEU A 58 -5.61 0.27 10.60
CA LEU A 58 -6.70 -0.14 9.70
C LEU A 58 -7.62 -1.20 10.30
N LEU A 59 -7.34 -1.68 11.52
CA LEU A 59 -8.08 -2.75 12.19
C LEU A 59 -9.18 -2.25 13.12
N THR A 60 -9.34 -0.94 13.27
CA THR A 60 -10.34 -0.37 14.17
C THR A 60 -11.76 -0.63 13.65
N LYS A 61 -12.63 -1.17 14.51
CA LYS A 61 -14.05 -1.35 14.19
C LYS A 61 -14.69 -0.01 13.85
N ASN A 62 -15.52 0.01 12.80
CA ASN A 62 -16.20 1.21 12.30
C ASN A 62 -15.25 2.36 11.87
N LEU A 63 -14.06 2.03 11.33
CA LEU A 63 -13.13 3.00 10.79
C LEU A 63 -13.82 3.88 9.73
N LYS A 64 -13.74 5.21 9.91
CA LYS A 64 -14.21 6.21 8.96
C LYS A 64 -13.14 7.27 8.79
N PHE A 65 -12.89 7.66 7.55
CA PHE A 65 -11.99 8.77 7.23
C PHE A 65 -12.55 9.53 6.01
N PRO A 66 -12.49 10.87 6.02
CA PRO A 66 -12.81 11.65 4.83
C PRO A 66 -11.71 11.45 3.77
N LEU A 67 -12.03 11.80 2.53
CA LEU A 67 -11.04 11.97 1.45
C LEU A 67 -10.88 13.48 1.23
N PRO A 68 -9.92 14.16 1.89
CA PRO A 68 -9.89 15.62 1.97
C PRO A 68 -9.60 16.31 0.63
N HIS A 69 -8.85 15.64 -0.24
CA HIS A 69 -8.46 16.18 -1.53
C HIS A 69 -8.65 15.12 -2.62
N ARG A 70 -9.61 15.35 -3.51
CA ARG A 70 -9.93 14.43 -4.61
C ARG A 70 -9.43 15.02 -5.92
N VAL A 71 -8.27 14.57 -6.37
CA VAL A 71 -7.71 14.98 -7.67
C VAL A 71 -8.49 14.30 -8.79
N PRO A 72 -9.05 15.05 -9.75
CA PRO A 72 -9.66 14.44 -10.94
C PRO A 72 -8.58 13.69 -11.73
N LYS A 73 -8.79 12.39 -11.96
CA LYS A 73 -7.83 11.50 -12.65
C LYS A 73 -7.53 11.93 -14.10
N THR A 74 -8.43 12.71 -14.69
CA THR A 74 -8.29 13.25 -16.02
C THR A 74 -8.70 14.72 -15.90
N ALA A 75 -7.81 15.67 -16.23
CA ALA A 75 -8.30 16.88 -16.86
C ALA A 75 -9.18 16.37 -18.00
N GLY A 76 -10.49 16.68 -18.02
CA GLY A 76 -11.43 15.98 -18.92
C GLY A 76 -10.95 15.95 -20.38
N LYS A 77 -11.66 15.26 -21.29
CA LYS A 77 -11.27 15.17 -22.72
C LYS A 77 -10.90 16.51 -23.39
N LYS A 78 -11.26 17.64 -22.78
CA LYS A 78 -10.88 18.99 -23.18
C LYS A 78 -9.53 19.38 -22.54
N VAL A 79 -8.54 19.59 -23.39
CA VAL A 79 -7.22 20.13 -23.02
C VAL A 79 -7.33 21.56 -22.43
N PHE A 80 -8.35 22.32 -22.88
CA PHE A 80 -8.64 23.68 -22.42
C PHE A 80 -9.99 23.72 -21.70
N ALA A 81 -10.02 24.39 -20.54
CA ALA A 81 -11.22 24.59 -19.74
C ALA A 81 -11.31 26.03 -19.26
N ALA A 82 -12.51 26.61 -19.31
CA ALA A 82 -12.77 27.97 -18.83
C ALA A 82 -12.83 28.05 -17.29
N HIS A 83 -13.10 26.93 -16.63
CA HIS A 83 -13.25 26.85 -15.18
C HIS A 83 -12.22 25.90 -14.56
N ARG A 84 -11.75 26.25 -13.36
CA ARG A 84 -10.83 25.41 -12.58
C ARG A 84 -11.57 24.20 -11.99
N PRO A 85 -10.92 23.03 -11.91
CA PRO A 85 -11.52 21.86 -11.27
C PRO A 85 -11.69 22.07 -9.77
N ALA A 86 -12.80 21.61 -9.21
CA ALA A 86 -13.02 21.52 -7.77
C ALA A 86 -12.46 20.20 -7.23
N THR A 87 -11.82 20.23 -6.07
CA THR A 87 -11.20 19.05 -5.41
C THR A 87 -11.83 18.70 -4.07
N PHE A 88 -12.82 19.47 -3.63
CA PHE A 88 -13.59 19.31 -2.40
C PHE A 88 -15.04 18.93 -2.75
N PHE A 89 -15.54 17.84 -2.16
CA PHE A 89 -16.85 17.25 -2.39
C PHE A 89 -17.43 16.67 -1.10
#